data_AF-A0A844B5T6-F1
#
_entry.id   AF-A0A844B5T6-F1
#
_cell.length_a   1.000
_cell.length_b   1.000
_cell.length_c   1.000
_cell.angle_alpha   90.00
_cell.angle_beta   90.00
_cell.angle_gamma   90.00
#
_symmetry.space_group_name_H-M   'P 1'
#
loop_
_entity.id
_entity.type
_entity.pdbx_description
1 polymer ?
#
loop_
_entity_poly.entity_id
_entity_poly.type
_entity_poly.pdbx_seq_one_letter_code
_entity_poly.pdbx_strand_id
1 'polypeptide(L)'
;MTGGLRPGEGALEGAPDPDGPRLRLIGRIRTPWGPGDCPKNIPRARETGRGATVELDPLFAPALSGLTVGQPVILLYPGLFVQFGRKSCVRLKAL
;
A
#
# COMPACT_ATOMS: atom_id res chain seq x y z
N MET A 1 -19.72 7.53 -1.57
CA MET A 1 -19.49 8.78 -2.34
C MET A 1 -19.17 8.37 -3.77
N THR A 2 -20.21 8.25 -4.59
CA THR A 2 -20.17 7.89 -6.01
C THR A 2 -19.74 9.12 -6.81
N GLY A 3 -18.44 9.32 -6.94
CA GLY A 3 -17.90 10.28 -7.92
C GLY A 3 -18.02 9.66 -9.30
N GLY A 4 -18.81 10.27 -10.19
CA GLY A 4 -18.95 9.81 -11.57
C GLY A 4 -17.63 9.88 -12.34
N LEU A 5 -17.59 9.18 -13.48
CA LEU A 5 -16.47 9.21 -14.41
C LEU A 5 -16.21 10.64 -14.91
N ARG A 6 -14.94 11.00 -15.07
CA ARG A 6 -14.53 12.29 -15.64
C ARG A 6 -14.65 12.28 -17.16
N PRO A 7 -14.67 13.45 -17.84
CA PRO A 7 -14.63 13.50 -19.29
C PRO A 7 -13.45 12.70 -19.86
N GLY A 8 -13.75 11.75 -20.74
CA GLY A 8 -12.75 10.86 -21.37
C GLY A 8 -12.46 9.57 -20.59
N GLU A 9 -13.01 9.37 -19.40
CA GLU A 9 -12.96 8.07 -18.70
C GLU A 9 -14.13 7.17 -19.14
N GLY A 10 -13.87 5.88 -19.32
CA GLY A 10 -14.87 4.86 -19.64
C GLY A 10 -14.74 3.67 -18.70
N ALA A 11 -15.87 3.14 -18.23
CA ALA A 11 -15.90 1.91 -17.45
C ALA A 11 -16.01 0.70 -18.38
N LEU A 12 -15.32 -0.39 -18.02
CA LEU A 12 -15.52 -1.69 -18.66
C LEU A 12 -16.75 -2.35 -18.04
N GLU A 13 -17.81 -2.48 -18.83
CA GLU A 13 -19.05 -3.13 -18.44
C GLU A 13 -19.02 -4.63 -18.75
N GLY A 14 -19.63 -5.45 -17.89
CA GLY A 14 -19.80 -6.88 -18.14
C GLY A 14 -18.52 -7.71 -18.07
N ALA A 15 -17.50 -7.24 -17.36
CA ALA A 15 -16.33 -8.06 -17.05
C ALA A 15 -16.76 -9.28 -16.22
N PRO A 16 -16.28 -10.50 -16.53
CA PRO A 16 -16.56 -11.67 -15.72
C PRO A 16 -15.91 -11.53 -14.34
N ASP A 17 -16.48 -12.23 -13.35
CA ASP A 17 -15.85 -12.32 -12.03
C ASP A 17 -14.45 -12.93 -12.17
N PRO A 18 -13.42 -12.32 -11.53
CA PRO A 18 -12.06 -12.81 -11.66
C PRO A 18 -11.90 -14.16 -10.96
N ASP A 19 -11.61 -15.21 -11.73
CA ASP A 19 -11.22 -16.54 -11.23
C ASP A 19 -9.71 -16.60 -10.95
N GLY A 20 -9.26 -15.73 -10.03
CA GLY A 20 -7.85 -15.53 -9.70
C GLY A 20 -7.44 -16.17 -8.37
N PRO A 21 -6.13 -16.28 -8.11
CA PRO A 21 -5.62 -16.74 -6.82
C PRO A 21 -6.10 -15.82 -5.69
N ARG A 22 -6.43 -16.42 -4.54
CA ARG A 22 -6.79 -15.66 -3.34
C ARG A 22 -5.54 -15.12 -2.65
N LEU A 23 -5.62 -13.87 -2.20
CA LEU A 23 -4.56 -13.24 -1.42
C LEU A 23 -4.79 -13.47 0.09
N ARG A 24 -3.73 -13.84 0.80
CA ARG A 24 -3.67 -13.79 2.26
C ARG A 24 -2.91 -12.55 2.69
N LEU A 25 -3.54 -11.71 3.51
CA LEU A 25 -2.86 -10.58 4.13
C LEU A 25 -1.88 -11.10 5.19
N ILE A 26 -0.61 -10.70 5.09
CA ILE A 26 0.46 -11.11 6.01
C ILE A 26 0.77 -10.06 7.08
N GLY A 27 0.01 -8.96 7.10
CA GLY A 27 0.30 -7.83 7.96
C GLY A 27 -0.53 -6.59 7.66
N ARG A 28 -0.15 -5.48 8.29
CA ARG A 28 -0.79 -4.17 8.18
C ARG A 28 0.24 -3.06 8.14
N ILE A 29 -0.03 -2.02 7.35
CA ILE A 29 0.75 -0.79 7.32
C ILE A 29 0.08 0.22 8.26
N ARG A 30 0.84 0.76 9.22
CA ARG A 30 0.45 1.93 10.02
C ARG A 30 1.10 3.17 9.45
N THR A 31 0.27 4.07 8.98
CA THR A 31 0.66 5.34 8.37
C THR A 31 -0.03 6.48 9.10
N PRO A 32 0.64 7.62 9.28
CA PRO A 32 0.00 8.81 9.83
C PRO A 32 -0.83 9.55 8.77
N TRP A 33 -0.69 9.20 7.49
CA TRP A 33 -1.42 9.82 6.37
C TRP A 33 -2.77 9.13 6.15
N GLY A 34 -3.80 9.93 5.87
CA GLY A 34 -5.14 9.52 5.53
C GLY A 34 -5.60 10.02 4.14
N PRO A 35 -6.92 9.98 3.90
CA PRO A 35 -7.51 10.53 2.67
C PRO A 35 -7.23 12.04 2.57
N GLY A 36 -6.79 12.49 1.40
CA GLY A 36 -6.52 13.90 1.14
C GLY A 36 -5.07 14.31 1.37
N ASP A 37 -4.42 13.85 2.44
CA ASP A 37 -3.05 14.24 2.83
C ASP A 37 -1.98 13.17 2.52
N CYS A 38 -2.36 12.05 1.90
CA CYS A 38 -1.41 11.02 1.47
C CYS A 38 -0.41 11.54 0.41
N PRO A 39 0.91 11.49 0.66
CA PRO A 39 1.93 11.93 -0.28
C PRO A 39 1.89 11.14 -1.59
N LYS A 40 2.16 11.82 -2.71
CA LYS A 40 2.13 11.20 -4.05
C LYS A 40 3.22 10.14 -4.25
N ASN A 41 4.36 10.29 -3.58
CA ASN A 41 5.52 9.41 -3.72
C ASN A 41 6.41 9.42 -2.46
N ILE A 42 7.38 8.50 -2.44
CA ILE A 42 8.29 8.30 -1.29
C ILE A 42 9.15 9.53 -1.00
N PRO A 43 9.76 10.22 -2.00
CA PRO A 43 10.49 11.47 -1.74
C PRO A 43 9.63 12.51 -1.00
N ARG A 44 8.40 12.78 -1.47
CA ARG A 44 7.48 13.71 -0.81
C ARG A 44 7.10 13.25 0.60
N ALA A 45 6.92 11.94 0.82
CA ALA A 45 6.68 11.43 2.16
C ALA A 45 7.87 11.69 3.10
N ARG A 46 9.11 11.55 2.60
CA ARG A 46 10.34 11.82 3.37
C ARG A 46 10.48 13.29 3.76
N GLU A 47 10.09 14.21 2.88
CA GLU A 47 10.09 15.66 3.16
C GLU A 47 9.24 16.02 4.39
N THR A 48 8.19 15.24 4.69
CA THR A 48 7.32 15.48 5.86
C THR A 48 7.96 15.15 7.21
N GLY A 49 9.12 14.47 7.22
CA GLY A 49 9.77 13.96 8.44
C GLY A 49 8.99 12.85 9.17
N ARG A 50 7.80 12.47 8.69
CA ARG A 50 6.95 11.43 9.27
C ARG A 50 7.30 10.05 8.72
N GLY A 51 7.18 9.03 9.57
CA GLY A 51 7.39 7.62 9.22
C GLY A 51 6.09 6.83 9.21
N ALA A 52 6.13 5.65 8.60
CA ALA A 52 5.08 4.64 8.67
C ALA A 52 5.73 3.29 8.97
N THR A 53 5.01 2.38 9.61
CA THR A 53 5.49 1.07 10.08
C THR A 53 4.73 -0.06 9.41
N VAL A 54 5.40 -1.17 9.11
CA VAL A 54 4.74 -2.43 8.73
C VAL A 54 4.72 -3.36 9.93
N GLU A 55 3.53 -3.81 10.29
CA GLU A 55 3.33 -4.87 11.26
C GLU A 55 3.06 -6.17 10.50
N LEU A 56 3.86 -7.20 10.75
CA LEU A 56 3.63 -8.52 10.19
C LEU A 56 2.92 -9.42 11.20
N ASP A 57 2.11 -10.33 10.68
CA ASP A 57 1.63 -11.47 11.44
C ASP A 57 2.86 -12.28 11.91
N PRO A 58 2.98 -12.59 13.22
CA PRO A 58 4.12 -13.32 13.77
C PRO A 58 4.45 -14.63 13.04
N LEU A 59 3.45 -15.29 12.42
CA LEU A 59 3.64 -16.49 11.61
C LEU A 59 4.64 -16.28 10.45
N PHE A 60 4.74 -15.06 9.94
CA PHE A 60 5.59 -14.72 8.79
C PHE A 60 6.90 -14.04 9.20
N ALA A 61 7.16 -13.80 10.49
CA ALA A 61 8.38 -13.15 10.96
C ALA A 61 9.68 -13.85 10.49
N PRO A 62 9.78 -15.20 10.44
CA PRO A 62 10.98 -15.88 9.92
C PRO A 62 11.30 -15.55 8.45
N ALA A 63 10.31 -15.13 7.66
CA ALA A 63 10.54 -14.75 6.26
C ALA A 63 11.35 -13.45 6.10
N LEU A 64 11.57 -12.71 7.20
CA LEU A 64 12.42 -11.52 7.21
C LEU A 64 13.90 -11.80 7.48
N SER A 65 14.29 -13.06 7.77
CA SER A 65 15.68 -13.41 8.02
C SER A 65 16.60 -12.94 6.89
N GLY A 66 17.65 -12.20 7.24
CA GLY A 66 18.61 -11.62 6.28
C GLY A 66 18.29 -10.20 5.81
N LEU A 67 17.12 -9.64 6.16
CA LEU A 67 16.87 -8.21 5.97
C LEU A 67 17.72 -7.39 6.94
N THR A 68 18.30 -6.31 6.42
CA THR A 68 19.12 -5.38 7.20
C THR A 68 18.54 -3.97 7.17
N VAL A 69 18.83 -3.17 8.20
CA VAL A 69 18.40 -1.78 8.26
C VAL A 69 19.01 -0.99 7.09
N GLY A 70 18.17 -0.25 6.38
CA GLY A 70 18.58 0.55 5.22
C GLY A 70 18.47 -0.19 3.90
N GLN A 71 18.24 -1.50 3.91
CA GLN A 71 17.98 -2.27 2.70
C GLN A 71 16.66 -1.85 2.05
N PRO A 72 16.66 -1.51 0.75
CA PRO A 72 15.42 -1.24 0.02
C PRO A 72 14.56 -2.49 -0.07
N VAL A 73 13.25 -2.33 0.12
CA VAL A 73 12.25 -3.39 -0.03
C VAL A 73 11.09 -2.89 -0.89
N ILE A 74 10.44 -3.81 -1.60
CA ILE A 74 9.18 -3.55 -2.29
C ILE A 74 8.05 -4.07 -1.42
N LEU A 75 7.10 -3.20 -1.11
CA LEU A 75 5.89 -3.56 -0.37
C LEU A 75 4.72 -3.64 -1.34
N LEU A 76 4.15 -4.84 -1.44
CA LEU A 76 2.90 -5.09 -2.16
C LEU A 76 1.78 -5.14 -1.12
N TYR A 77 0.84 -4.21 -1.24
CA TYR A 77 -0.35 -4.16 -0.39
C TYR A 77 -1.57 -4.07 -1.30
N PRO A 78 -2.61 -4.88 -1.05
CA PRO A 78 -3.83 -4.78 -1.82
C PRO A 78 -4.46 -3.44 -1.50
N GLY A 79 -4.67 -2.68 -2.56
CA GLY A 79 -5.21 -1.35 -2.44
C GLY A 79 -6.72 -1.40 -2.23
N LEU A 80 -7.17 -1.51 -0.99
CA LEU A 80 -8.48 -0.94 -0.64
C LEU A 80 -8.49 0.58 -0.93
N PHE A 81 -7.31 1.19 -1.09
CA PHE A 81 -7.07 2.57 -1.56
C PHE A 81 -6.61 2.71 -3.02
N VAL A 82 -6.38 1.61 -3.76
CA VAL A 82 -5.95 1.68 -5.17
C VAL A 82 -7.13 1.84 -6.13
N GLN A 83 -8.38 1.68 -5.65
CA GLN A 83 -9.57 2.22 -6.34
C GLN A 83 -9.53 3.76 -6.48
N PHE A 84 -8.62 4.46 -5.80
CA PHE A 84 -8.49 5.92 -5.80
C PHE A 84 -7.11 6.46 -6.22
N GLY A 85 -6.24 5.63 -6.81
CA GLY A 85 -5.00 6.11 -7.46
C GLY A 85 -3.98 6.82 -6.56
N ARG A 86 -3.76 6.38 -5.31
CA ARG A 86 -2.76 6.98 -4.41
C ARG A 86 -1.81 5.94 -3.81
N LYS A 87 -0.51 6.13 -4.06
CA LYS A 87 0.61 5.28 -3.60
C LYS A 87 0.89 5.54 -2.12
N SER A 88 0.81 4.52 -1.28
CA SER A 88 1.22 4.56 0.13
C SER A 88 2.74 4.37 0.28
N CYS A 89 3.36 5.18 1.13
CA CYS A 89 4.78 5.16 1.45
C CYS A 89 4.99 4.51 2.83
N VAL A 90 5.93 3.58 2.97
CA VAL A 90 6.24 2.95 4.27
C VAL A 90 7.74 2.81 4.45
N ARG A 91 8.22 3.05 5.66
CA ARG A 91 9.60 2.78 6.07
C ARG A 91 9.57 1.52 6.93
N LEU A 92 10.18 0.42 6.49
CA LEU A 92 10.42 -0.70 7.39
C LEU A 92 11.46 -0.23 8.43
N LYS A 93 11.02 0.00 9.67
CA LYS A 93 11.94 0.04 10.80
C LYS A 93 12.07 -1.42 11.25
N ALA A 94 13.15 -2.08 10.85
CA ALA A 94 13.49 -3.36 11.44
C ALA A 94 13.67 -3.13 12.95
N LEU A 95 13.00 -3.95 13.76
CA LEU A 95 13.23 -4.04 15.19
C LEU A 95 14.67 -4.51 15.44
#